data_AF-A0A954PRJ8-F1
#
_entry.id   AF-A0A954PRJ8-F1
#
_cell.length_a   1.000
_cell.length_b   1.000
_cell.length_c   1.000
_cell.angle_alpha   90.00
_cell.angle_beta   90.00
_cell.angle_gamma   90.00
#
_symmetry.space_group_name_H-M   'P 1'
#
loop_
_entity.id
_entity.type
_entity.pdbx_description
1 polymer ?
#
loop_
_entity_poly.entity_id
_entity_poly.type
_entity_poly.pdbx_seq_one_letter_code
_entity_poly.pdbx_strand_id
1 'polypeptide(L)'
;MSSKVSVTPKTDQHIDQTDDKTADLGKWIDLRNTDGCVSTAARITLEVRIAAVGHYLAMAALCSDESLEYVHRLRVSTRRVLAAIQLYEGVLPRKQARWFARRMKRVRKTVGAARDLDVMILRYQESGSGRPKRLLRRLREARKKCQQSILQLNDEFVESGLLEQQTLNLLLSIGGPVELDLKQFAHSAIHEQVSEFIQSVDHKLDDVQDLHRFRIQAKKLRYTIELLSDVLPKELRKSIYPIVCETQDVLGELNDHSIASSRLKQLAKAERRRRSAKRFRKLARKEKRNIKRAKDHFHSWWTPEFMLEIDSILRHCLNEQCLNEQCNHADPTATGSSTS
;
A
#
# COMPACT_ATOMS: atom_id res chain seq x y z
N MET A 1 -9.79 -24.88 34.33
CA MET A 1 -10.48 -25.49 33.17
C MET A 1 -10.16 -24.63 31.96
N SER A 2 -9.11 -25.00 31.24
CA SER A 2 -8.58 -24.26 30.09
C SER A 2 -9.35 -24.62 28.83
N SER A 3 -10.05 -23.65 28.24
CA SER A 3 -10.69 -23.80 26.94
C SER A 3 -9.73 -23.35 25.84
N LYS A 4 -9.11 -24.32 25.17
CA LYS A 4 -8.33 -24.14 23.94
C LYS A 4 -9.28 -23.69 22.82
N VAL A 5 -9.11 -22.48 22.31
CA VAL A 5 -9.72 -22.07 21.03
C VAL A 5 -8.81 -22.59 19.93
N SER A 6 -9.28 -23.63 19.26
CA SER A 6 -8.64 -24.29 18.14
C SER A 6 -8.94 -23.50 16.86
N VAL A 7 -7.91 -22.85 16.31
CA VAL A 7 -7.96 -22.31 14.95
C VAL A 7 -7.73 -23.47 13.99
N THR A 8 -8.79 -23.91 13.32
CA THR A 8 -8.69 -24.82 12.18
C THR A 8 -8.68 -24.00 10.89
N PRO A 9 -7.75 -24.26 9.95
CA PRO A 9 -7.77 -23.64 8.63
C PRO A 9 -8.83 -24.34 7.79
N LYS A 10 -9.76 -23.58 7.20
CA LYS A 10 -10.69 -24.12 6.20
C LYS A 10 -9.92 -24.41 4.91
N THR A 11 -9.82 -25.70 4.58
CA THR A 11 -9.48 -26.23 3.27
C THR A 11 -10.77 -26.51 2.50
N ASP A 12 -10.85 -26.03 1.26
CA ASP A 12 -11.41 -26.67 0.05
C ASP A 12 -11.62 -25.60 -1.03
N GLN A 13 -10.74 -25.55 -2.04
CA GLN A 13 -10.83 -26.26 -3.34
C GLN A 13 -11.90 -25.70 -4.29
N HIS A 14 -11.48 -24.71 -5.09
CA HIS A 14 -11.60 -24.66 -6.56
C HIS A 14 -11.25 -23.23 -7.01
N ILE A 15 -9.96 -22.97 -7.22
CA ILE A 15 -9.52 -21.76 -7.94
C ILE A 15 -9.36 -22.19 -9.39
N ASP A 16 -10.43 -21.98 -10.15
CA ASP A 16 -10.39 -22.05 -11.61
C ASP A 16 -9.45 -20.96 -12.13
N GLN A 17 -8.50 -21.41 -12.93
CA GLN A 17 -7.45 -20.60 -13.54
C GLN A 17 -8.05 -19.94 -14.78
N THR A 18 -8.28 -18.61 -14.79
CA THR A 18 -8.18 -17.82 -16.03
C THR A 18 -8.26 -16.28 -15.90
N ASP A 19 -8.67 -15.68 -14.77
CA ASP A 19 -8.92 -14.21 -14.71
C ASP A 19 -7.99 -13.36 -13.82
N ASP A 20 -6.86 -13.88 -13.32
CA ASP A 20 -6.04 -13.20 -12.29
C ASP A 20 -4.79 -12.44 -12.82
N LYS A 21 -4.51 -12.46 -14.14
CA LYS A 21 -3.24 -11.90 -14.68
C LYS A 21 -3.17 -10.36 -14.75
N THR A 22 -4.29 -9.66 -14.65
CA THR A 22 -4.32 -8.18 -14.62
C THR A 22 -4.52 -7.60 -13.22
N ALA A 23 -4.82 -8.43 -12.22
CA ALA A 23 -5.42 -8.01 -10.97
C ALA A 23 -4.50 -7.22 -10.02
N ASP A 24 -3.17 -7.22 -10.22
CA ASP A 24 -2.28 -6.35 -9.45
C ASP A 24 -0.91 -6.13 -10.13
N LEU A 25 -0.91 -5.50 -11.32
CA LEU A 25 0.32 -5.16 -12.07
C LEU A 25 1.43 -4.60 -11.15
N GLY A 26 2.52 -5.36 -11.06
CA GLY A 26 3.69 -5.00 -10.28
C GLY A 26 3.52 -5.09 -8.77
N LYS A 27 2.56 -5.84 -8.23
CA LYS A 27 2.41 -6.06 -6.77
C LYS A 27 3.63 -6.74 -6.16
N TRP A 28 3.95 -7.90 -6.68
CA TRP A 28 5.13 -8.69 -6.34
C TRP A 28 6.18 -8.37 -7.37
N ILE A 29 7.40 -8.10 -6.91
CA ILE A 29 8.53 -7.86 -7.80
C ILE A 29 9.33 -9.14 -7.85
N ASP A 30 9.54 -9.63 -9.07
CA ASP A 30 10.40 -10.77 -9.33
C ASP A 30 11.87 -10.32 -9.24
N LEU A 31 12.56 -10.75 -8.18
CA LEU A 31 13.96 -10.40 -7.92
C LEU A 31 14.92 -11.57 -8.18
N ARG A 32 14.45 -12.65 -8.81
CA ARG A 32 15.28 -13.85 -9.06
C ARG A 32 16.48 -13.58 -9.96
N ASN A 33 16.38 -12.57 -10.83
CA ASN A 33 17.43 -12.18 -11.78
C ASN A 33 18.18 -10.91 -11.34
N THR A 34 18.34 -10.70 -10.04
CA THR A 34 19.02 -9.50 -9.50
C THR A 34 20.53 -9.68 -9.32
N ASP A 35 21.04 -10.90 -9.50
CA ASP A 35 22.43 -11.30 -9.19
C ASP A 35 22.85 -10.91 -7.75
N GLY A 36 21.88 -10.78 -6.84
CA GLY A 36 22.12 -10.35 -5.46
C GLY A 36 22.43 -8.86 -5.30
N CYS A 37 22.25 -8.01 -6.31
CA CYS A 37 22.59 -6.59 -6.24
C CYS A 37 21.37 -5.69 -5.98
N VAL A 38 21.47 -4.79 -4.99
CA VAL A 38 20.41 -3.82 -4.66
C VAL A 38 20.11 -2.87 -5.82
N SER A 39 21.12 -2.47 -6.58
CA SER A 39 20.93 -1.55 -7.71
C SER A 39 20.11 -2.18 -8.83
N THR A 40 20.34 -3.46 -9.13
CA THR A 40 19.55 -4.25 -10.08
C THR A 40 18.12 -4.45 -9.59
N ALA A 41 17.94 -4.77 -8.30
CA ALA A 41 16.61 -4.87 -7.69
C ALA A 41 15.83 -3.54 -7.77
N ALA A 42 16.50 -2.41 -7.55
CA ALA A 42 15.91 -1.08 -7.67
C ALA A 42 15.48 -0.78 -9.11
N ARG A 43 16.29 -1.14 -10.12
CA ARG A 43 15.96 -0.97 -11.55
C ARG A 43 14.69 -1.73 -11.92
N ILE A 44 14.67 -3.05 -11.68
CA ILE A 44 13.54 -3.93 -11.99
C ILE A 44 12.27 -3.44 -11.27
N THR A 45 12.39 -3.13 -9.97
CA THR A 45 11.26 -2.62 -9.19
C THR A 45 10.68 -1.35 -9.79
N LEU A 46 11.51 -0.34 -10.04
CA LEU A 46 11.05 0.98 -10.45
C LEU A 46 10.48 0.94 -11.86
N GLU A 47 11.09 0.17 -12.77
CA GLU A 47 10.56 -0.08 -14.11
C GLU A 47 9.12 -0.60 -14.05
N VAL A 48 8.92 -1.72 -13.36
CA VAL A 48 7.60 -2.38 -13.25
C VAL A 48 6.57 -1.46 -12.57
N ARG A 49 6.94 -0.80 -11.47
CA ARG A 49 6.01 0.04 -10.70
C ARG A 49 5.65 1.33 -11.43
N ILE A 50 6.60 1.93 -12.17
CA ILE A 50 6.34 3.15 -12.97
C ILE A 50 5.52 2.81 -14.20
N ALA A 51 5.80 1.69 -14.87
CA ALA A 51 4.98 1.20 -15.99
C ALA A 51 3.51 1.00 -15.57
N ALA A 52 3.27 0.43 -14.38
CA ALA A 52 1.92 0.31 -13.84
C ALA A 52 1.23 1.68 -13.62
N VAL A 53 1.98 2.72 -13.24
CA VAL A 53 1.42 4.08 -13.14
C VAL A 53 1.03 4.62 -14.52
N GLY A 54 1.87 4.44 -15.54
CA GLY A 54 1.56 4.82 -16.92
C GLY A 54 0.29 4.14 -17.43
N HIS A 55 0.22 2.81 -17.28
CA HIS A 55 -0.94 2.01 -17.67
C HIS A 55 -2.24 2.49 -16.98
N TYR A 56 -2.25 2.58 -15.65
CA TYR A 56 -3.47 3.00 -14.94
C TYR A 56 -3.79 4.49 -15.11
N LEU A 57 -2.83 5.33 -15.49
CA LEU A 57 -3.10 6.72 -15.85
C LEU A 57 -3.86 6.78 -17.18
N ALA A 58 -3.42 6.03 -18.18
CA ALA A 58 -4.12 5.90 -19.46
C ALA A 58 -5.53 5.34 -19.27
N MET A 59 -5.68 4.23 -18.54
CA MET A 59 -7.00 3.64 -18.27
C MET A 59 -7.91 4.60 -17.49
N ALA A 60 -7.39 5.30 -16.48
CA ALA A 60 -8.19 6.27 -15.73
C ALA A 60 -8.59 7.50 -16.57
N ALA A 61 -7.83 7.83 -17.61
CA ALA A 61 -8.07 8.95 -18.51
C ALA A 61 -9.09 8.58 -19.60
N LEU A 62 -8.88 7.45 -20.28
CA LEU A 62 -9.59 7.05 -21.50
C LEU A 62 -10.81 6.15 -21.22
N CYS A 63 -10.75 5.32 -20.18
CA CYS A 63 -11.78 4.33 -19.84
C CYS A 63 -12.56 4.73 -18.56
N SER A 64 -12.73 6.03 -18.31
CA SER A 64 -13.30 6.51 -17.04
C SER A 64 -14.76 6.14 -16.81
N ASP A 65 -15.51 5.84 -17.87
CA ASP A 65 -16.91 5.46 -17.81
C ASP A 65 -17.10 3.94 -17.59
N GLU A 66 -16.04 3.15 -17.78
CA GLU A 66 -16.09 1.69 -17.64
C GLU A 66 -15.94 1.25 -16.18
N SER A 67 -14.99 1.85 -15.46
CA SER A 67 -14.74 1.48 -14.07
C SER A 67 -14.13 2.60 -13.22
N LEU A 68 -14.71 2.79 -12.04
CA LEU A 68 -14.17 3.66 -11.00
C LEU A 68 -12.90 3.08 -10.34
N GLU A 69 -12.58 1.82 -10.64
CA GLU A 69 -11.42 1.11 -10.09
C GLU A 69 -10.10 1.65 -10.65
N TYR A 70 -10.07 2.16 -11.88
CA TYR A 70 -8.83 2.65 -12.50
C TYR A 70 -8.20 3.81 -11.72
N VAL A 71 -9.01 4.76 -11.23
CA VAL A 71 -8.53 5.85 -10.36
C VAL A 71 -8.00 5.31 -9.03
N HIS A 72 -8.63 4.27 -8.49
CA HIS A 72 -8.14 3.62 -7.27
C HIS A 72 -6.79 2.92 -7.52
N ARG A 73 -6.67 2.13 -8.59
CA ARG A 73 -5.44 1.43 -8.98
C ARG A 73 -4.29 2.39 -9.27
N LEU A 74 -4.53 3.47 -10.01
CA LEU A 74 -3.55 4.53 -10.21
C LEU A 74 -3.03 5.11 -8.89
N ARG A 75 -3.93 5.36 -7.92
CA ARG A 75 -3.53 5.83 -6.59
C ARG A 75 -2.71 4.79 -5.83
N VAL A 76 -3.02 3.51 -5.97
CA VAL A 76 -2.26 2.42 -5.35
C VAL A 76 -0.86 2.34 -5.97
N SER A 77 -0.76 2.31 -7.30
CA SER A 77 0.53 2.23 -8.02
C SER A 77 1.44 3.42 -7.72
N THR A 78 0.91 4.65 -7.70
CA THR A 78 1.69 5.84 -7.33
C THR A 78 2.17 5.84 -5.87
N ARG A 79 1.48 5.15 -4.94
CA ARG A 79 2.00 4.96 -3.57
C ARG A 79 3.12 3.93 -3.56
N ARG A 80 2.99 2.85 -4.32
CA ARG A 80 4.00 1.79 -4.42
C ARG A 80 5.30 2.31 -5.05
N VAL A 81 5.23 3.16 -6.07
CA VAL A 81 6.40 3.86 -6.61
C VAL A 81 7.09 4.71 -5.54
N LEU A 82 6.33 5.45 -4.71
CA LEU A 82 6.96 6.22 -3.63
C LEU A 82 7.60 5.33 -2.57
N ALA A 83 7.00 4.19 -2.25
CA ALA A 83 7.57 3.24 -1.31
C ALA A 83 8.89 2.66 -1.86
N ALA A 84 8.94 2.32 -3.15
CA ALA A 84 10.16 1.88 -3.81
C ALA A 84 11.25 2.97 -3.82
N ILE A 85 10.90 4.22 -4.12
CA ILE A 85 11.84 5.34 -4.08
C ILE A 85 12.43 5.54 -2.67
N GLN A 86 11.59 5.37 -1.64
CA GLN A 86 12.03 5.48 -0.26
C GLN A 86 12.92 4.31 0.15
N LEU A 87 12.52 3.07 -0.18
CA LEU A 87 13.30 1.87 0.17
C LEU A 87 14.70 1.92 -0.45
N TYR A 88 14.79 2.25 -1.74
CA TYR A 88 16.06 2.23 -2.47
C TYR A 88 16.83 3.56 -2.42
N GLU A 89 16.48 4.50 -1.54
CA GLU A 89 17.02 5.87 -1.59
C GLU A 89 18.55 5.95 -1.60
N GLY A 90 19.24 5.00 -0.97
CA GLY A 90 20.70 4.92 -0.90
C GLY A 90 21.39 4.61 -2.24
N VAL A 91 20.68 3.99 -3.20
CA VAL A 91 21.22 3.66 -4.54
C VAL A 91 20.61 4.50 -5.66
N LEU A 92 19.67 5.39 -5.34
CA LEU A 92 18.98 6.20 -6.34
C LEU A 92 19.65 7.57 -6.55
N PRO A 93 19.73 8.04 -7.80
CA PRO A 93 20.24 9.37 -8.09
C PRO A 93 19.27 10.44 -7.56
N ARG A 94 19.74 11.26 -6.61
CA ARG A 94 18.92 12.19 -5.80
C ARG A 94 18.07 13.16 -6.63
N LYS A 95 18.50 13.55 -7.83
CA LYS A 95 17.77 14.49 -8.69
C LYS A 95 16.53 13.81 -9.31
N GLN A 96 16.72 12.65 -9.91
CA GLN A 96 15.67 11.87 -10.58
C GLN A 96 14.69 11.31 -9.54
N ALA A 97 15.17 10.76 -8.43
CA ALA A 97 14.32 10.29 -7.33
C ALA A 97 13.38 11.39 -6.81
N ARG A 98 13.90 12.61 -6.58
CA ARG A 98 13.10 13.78 -6.19
C ARG A 98 12.14 14.23 -7.28
N TRP A 99 12.50 14.08 -8.55
CA TRP A 99 11.60 14.39 -9.67
C TRP A 99 10.41 13.43 -9.66
N PHE A 100 10.65 12.11 -9.67
CA PHE A 100 9.58 11.11 -9.63
C PHE A 100 8.72 11.25 -8.38
N ALA A 101 9.32 11.43 -7.21
CA ALA A 101 8.57 11.60 -5.98
C ALA A 101 7.59 12.79 -6.03
N ARG A 102 8.03 13.93 -6.60
CA ARG A 102 7.17 15.11 -6.80
C ARG A 102 6.05 14.83 -7.82
N ARG A 103 6.36 14.16 -8.93
CA ARG A 103 5.40 13.85 -9.99
C ARG A 103 4.34 12.86 -9.51
N MET A 104 4.72 11.79 -8.82
CA MET A 104 3.78 10.85 -8.19
C MET A 104 2.89 11.53 -7.14
N LYS A 105 3.43 12.47 -6.35
CA LYS A 105 2.63 13.29 -5.42
C LYS A 105 1.63 14.18 -6.16
N ARG A 106 2.02 14.78 -7.29
CA ARG A 106 1.12 15.59 -8.15
C ARG A 106 -0.01 14.74 -8.71
N VAL A 107 0.30 13.60 -9.35
CA VAL A 107 -0.70 12.67 -9.89
C VAL A 107 -1.72 12.31 -8.81
N ARG A 108 -1.26 11.86 -7.62
CA ARG A 108 -2.16 11.52 -6.51
C ARG A 108 -3.03 12.67 -6.02
N LYS A 109 -2.50 13.90 -6.01
CA LYS A 109 -3.24 15.09 -5.59
C LYS A 109 -4.36 15.39 -6.60
N THR A 110 -4.04 15.37 -7.90
CA THR A 110 -4.99 15.64 -8.98
C THR A 110 -6.12 14.61 -9.01
N VAL A 111 -5.78 13.31 -9.00
CA VAL A 111 -6.80 12.24 -9.04
C VAL A 111 -7.51 12.03 -7.70
N GLY A 112 -7.05 12.70 -6.64
CA GLY A 112 -7.67 12.64 -5.31
C GLY A 112 -9.11 13.11 -5.36
N ALA A 113 -9.37 14.29 -5.91
CA ALA A 113 -10.72 14.85 -5.99
C ALA A 113 -11.70 13.95 -6.76
N ALA A 114 -11.23 13.27 -7.81
CA ALA A 114 -12.01 12.28 -8.55
C ALA A 114 -12.39 11.09 -7.65
N ARG A 115 -11.40 10.43 -7.01
CA ARG A 115 -11.64 9.31 -6.10
C ARG A 115 -12.58 9.67 -4.96
N ASP A 116 -12.45 10.89 -4.46
CA ASP A 116 -13.26 11.42 -3.37
C ASP A 116 -14.73 11.47 -3.75
N LEU A 117 -15.03 11.94 -4.96
CA LEU A 117 -16.38 11.97 -5.52
C LEU A 117 -16.89 10.55 -5.82
N ASP A 118 -16.04 9.64 -6.28
CA ASP A 118 -16.40 8.24 -6.55
C ASP A 118 -16.88 7.54 -5.27
N VAL A 119 -16.10 7.65 -4.19
CA VAL A 119 -16.47 7.11 -2.87
C VAL A 119 -17.77 7.72 -2.36
N MET A 120 -17.95 9.03 -2.56
CA MET A 120 -19.16 9.72 -2.14
C MET A 120 -20.41 9.27 -2.92
N ILE A 121 -20.29 9.09 -4.23
CA ILE A 121 -21.35 8.59 -5.09
C ILE A 121 -21.78 7.19 -4.64
N LEU A 122 -20.80 6.30 -4.41
CA LEU A 122 -21.04 4.93 -3.93
C LEU A 122 -21.79 4.93 -2.58
N ARG A 123 -21.25 5.61 -1.57
CA ARG A 123 -21.85 5.71 -0.24
C ARG A 123 -23.26 6.32 -0.27
N TYR A 124 -23.49 7.27 -1.17
CA TYR A 124 -24.81 7.86 -1.35
C TYR A 124 -25.82 6.83 -1.89
N GLN A 125 -25.43 6.03 -2.88
CA GLN A 125 -26.26 4.98 -3.48
C GLN A 125 -26.59 3.89 -2.45
N GLU A 126 -25.60 3.42 -1.70
CA GLU A 126 -25.77 2.40 -0.64
C GLU A 126 -26.64 2.88 0.53
N SER A 127 -26.77 4.19 0.74
CA SER A 127 -27.53 4.73 1.87
C SER A 127 -29.05 4.56 1.75
N GLY A 128 -29.56 4.04 0.62
CA GLY A 128 -31.00 3.87 0.37
C GLY A 128 -31.80 5.18 0.45
N SER A 129 -31.13 6.33 0.44
CA SER A 129 -31.78 7.62 0.67
C SER A 129 -32.57 8.04 -0.57
N GLY A 130 -33.86 7.66 -0.61
CA GLY A 130 -34.82 7.87 -1.69
C GLY A 130 -34.48 9.03 -2.62
N ARG A 131 -34.26 8.70 -3.90
CA ARG A 131 -33.57 9.46 -4.96
C ARG A 131 -34.01 10.93 -5.11
N PRO A 132 -33.25 11.94 -4.66
CA PRO A 132 -33.17 13.20 -5.37
C PRO A 132 -32.14 12.98 -6.47
N LYS A 133 -32.61 12.48 -7.63
CA LYS A 133 -31.80 12.33 -8.86
C LYS A 133 -30.88 13.56 -9.10
N ARG A 134 -31.33 14.74 -8.70
CA ARG A 134 -30.61 16.02 -8.77
C ARG A 134 -29.28 16.08 -8.00
N LEU A 135 -29.18 15.54 -6.78
CA LEU A 135 -27.92 15.62 -6.01
C LEU A 135 -26.87 14.68 -6.59
N LEU A 136 -27.28 13.44 -6.89
CA LEU A 136 -26.42 12.47 -7.55
C LEU A 136 -25.93 12.99 -8.90
N ARG A 137 -26.82 13.65 -9.67
CA ARG A 137 -26.45 14.32 -10.91
C ARG A 137 -25.37 15.39 -10.71
N ARG A 138 -25.51 16.26 -9.71
CA ARG A 138 -24.47 17.27 -9.37
C ARG A 138 -23.14 16.66 -8.99
N LEU A 139 -23.13 15.56 -8.22
CA LEU A 139 -21.89 14.85 -7.85
C LEU A 139 -21.21 14.24 -9.09
N ARG A 140 -21.98 13.63 -10.00
CA ARG A 140 -21.47 13.11 -11.26
C ARG A 140 -20.95 14.20 -12.19
N GLU A 141 -21.65 15.33 -12.29
CA GLU A 141 -21.18 16.50 -13.03
C GLU A 141 -19.85 17.03 -12.47
N ALA A 142 -19.72 17.12 -11.14
CA ALA A 142 -18.46 17.49 -10.49
C ALA A 142 -17.35 16.46 -10.78
N ARG A 143 -17.67 15.16 -10.78
CA ARG A 143 -16.70 14.09 -11.10
C ARG A 143 -16.23 14.16 -12.55
N LYS A 144 -17.14 14.47 -13.47
CA LYS A 144 -16.83 14.69 -14.90
C LYS A 144 -15.90 15.89 -15.09
N LYS A 145 -16.05 16.96 -14.31
CA LYS A 145 -15.11 18.09 -14.32
C LYS A 145 -13.71 17.69 -13.88
N CYS A 146 -13.58 16.82 -12.88
CA CYS A 146 -12.26 16.30 -12.47
C CYS A 146 -11.60 15.45 -13.57
N GLN A 147 -12.36 14.87 -14.49
CA GLN A 147 -11.83 14.03 -15.57
C GLN A 147 -10.90 14.81 -16.50
N GLN A 148 -11.18 16.08 -16.76
CA GLN A 148 -10.33 16.92 -17.61
C GLN A 148 -8.90 17.03 -17.07
N SER A 149 -8.74 17.12 -15.75
CA SER A 149 -7.41 17.17 -15.14
C SER A 149 -6.67 15.83 -15.20
N ILE A 150 -7.39 14.71 -15.33
CA ILE A 150 -6.78 13.38 -15.52
C ILE A 150 -6.33 13.22 -16.97
N LEU A 151 -7.16 13.63 -17.93
CA LEU A 151 -6.81 13.68 -19.36
C LEU A 151 -5.54 14.52 -19.59
N GLN A 152 -5.50 15.74 -19.04
CA GLN A 152 -4.31 16.60 -19.12
C GLN A 152 -3.05 15.95 -18.52
N LEU A 153 -3.19 15.18 -17.44
CA LEU A 153 -2.05 14.42 -16.89
C LEU A 153 -1.64 13.28 -17.81
N ASN A 154 -2.59 12.58 -18.44
CA ASN A 154 -2.28 11.53 -19.40
C ASN A 154 -1.52 12.11 -20.60
N ASP A 155 -2.00 13.22 -21.15
CA ASP A 155 -1.36 13.91 -22.27
C ASP A 155 0.07 14.37 -21.89
N GLU A 156 0.23 14.96 -20.69
CA GLU A 156 1.54 15.44 -20.22
C GLU A 156 2.54 14.31 -19.98
N PHE A 157 2.12 13.15 -19.47
CA PHE A 157 3.03 12.11 -18.99
C PHE A 157 3.13 10.90 -19.91
N VAL A 158 2.01 10.41 -20.42
CA VAL A 158 1.92 9.15 -21.18
C VAL A 158 2.02 9.45 -22.66
N GLU A 159 1.10 10.24 -23.21
CA GLU A 159 1.05 10.51 -24.67
C GLU A 159 2.29 11.27 -25.16
N SER A 160 2.85 12.16 -24.34
CA SER A 160 4.08 12.90 -24.67
C SER A 160 5.35 12.03 -24.64
N GLY A 161 5.29 10.79 -24.12
CA GLY A 161 6.45 9.95 -23.86
C GLY A 161 7.32 10.42 -22.67
N LEU A 162 6.94 11.48 -21.96
CA LEU A 162 7.75 12.05 -20.87
C LEU A 162 8.01 11.03 -19.75
N LEU A 163 7.00 10.23 -19.36
CA LEU A 163 7.15 9.25 -18.29
C LEU A 163 8.14 8.15 -18.67
N GLU A 164 8.05 7.64 -19.90
CA GLU A 164 8.96 6.63 -20.43
C GLU A 164 10.40 7.17 -20.51
N GLN A 165 10.59 8.34 -21.13
CA GLN A 165 11.90 8.97 -21.26
C GLN A 165 12.56 9.21 -19.90
N GLN A 166 11.81 9.72 -18.92
CA GLN A 166 12.34 9.96 -17.57
C GLN A 166 12.61 8.65 -16.81
N THR A 167 11.87 7.59 -17.12
CA THR A 167 12.10 6.25 -16.54
C THR A 167 13.42 5.69 -17.05
N LEU A 168 13.64 5.70 -18.37
CA LEU A 168 14.93 5.29 -18.96
C LEU A 168 16.10 6.07 -18.36
N ASN A 169 15.99 7.40 -18.28
CA ASN A 169 17.02 8.25 -17.67
C ASN A 169 17.29 7.89 -16.20
N LEU A 170 16.24 7.57 -15.42
CA LEU A 170 16.40 7.10 -14.04
C LEU A 170 17.13 5.76 -14.00
N LEU A 171 16.65 4.75 -14.75
CA LEU A 171 17.18 3.39 -14.72
C LEU A 171 18.66 3.34 -15.12
N LEU A 172 19.05 4.09 -16.17
CA LEU A 172 20.44 4.22 -16.61
C LEU A 172 21.33 4.92 -15.57
N SER A 173 20.75 5.80 -14.75
CA SER A 173 21.46 6.55 -13.70
C SER A 173 21.48 5.83 -12.35
N ILE A 174 20.80 4.69 -12.20
CA ILE A 174 20.87 3.88 -10.98
C ILE A 174 22.23 3.16 -10.99
N GLY A 175 23.02 3.41 -9.97
CA GLY A 175 24.36 2.85 -9.78
C GLY A 175 25.04 3.50 -8.58
N GLY A 176 26.01 2.82 -8.00
CA GLY A 176 26.77 3.30 -6.83
C GLY A 176 28.21 2.79 -6.85
N PRO A 177 29.13 3.44 -6.13
CA PRO A 177 30.56 3.07 -6.09
C PRO A 177 30.83 1.74 -5.39
N VAL A 178 29.84 1.19 -4.68
CA VAL A 178 29.87 -0.13 -4.02
C VAL A 178 28.56 -0.83 -4.34
N GLU A 179 28.63 -2.03 -4.91
CA GLU A 179 27.46 -2.89 -5.05
C GLU A 179 27.04 -3.38 -3.66
N LEU A 180 25.84 -2.99 -3.23
CA LEU A 180 25.27 -3.46 -1.98
C LEU A 180 24.65 -4.84 -2.19
N ASP A 181 24.97 -5.77 -1.28
CA ASP A 181 24.34 -7.09 -1.23
C ASP A 181 22.85 -6.97 -0.87
N LEU A 182 22.02 -7.59 -1.70
CA LEU A 182 20.57 -7.51 -1.61
C LEU A 182 20.02 -8.26 -0.39
N LYS A 183 20.67 -9.34 0.05
CA LYS A 183 20.22 -10.11 1.23
C LYS A 183 20.46 -9.31 2.50
N GLN A 184 21.67 -8.79 2.68
CA GLN A 184 22.01 -7.92 3.82
C GLN A 184 21.12 -6.69 3.85
N PHE A 185 20.93 -6.04 2.69
CA PHE A 185 20.01 -4.91 2.56
C PHE A 185 18.57 -5.29 2.96
N ALA A 186 18.07 -6.42 2.46
CA ALA A 186 16.72 -6.87 2.76
C ALA A 186 16.54 -7.17 4.25
N HIS A 187 17.53 -7.81 4.88
CA HIS A 187 17.56 -8.12 6.31
C HIS A 187 17.55 -6.85 7.16
N SER A 188 18.42 -5.87 6.86
CA SER A 188 18.42 -4.57 7.57
C SER A 188 17.10 -3.82 7.39
N ALA A 189 16.58 -3.75 6.16
CA ALA A 189 15.35 -3.03 5.86
C ALA A 189 14.14 -3.65 6.59
N ILE A 190 14.01 -4.98 6.59
CA ILE A 190 12.88 -5.63 7.26
C ILE A 190 12.99 -5.49 8.79
N HIS A 191 14.19 -5.61 9.35
CA HIS A 191 14.39 -5.47 10.79
C HIS A 191 14.04 -4.05 11.29
N GLU A 192 14.43 -3.02 10.54
CA GLU A 192 14.03 -1.64 10.82
C GLU A 192 12.50 -1.47 10.79
N GLN A 193 11.84 -1.94 9.71
CA GLN A 193 10.38 -1.78 9.58
C GLN A 193 9.58 -2.58 10.61
N VAL A 194 10.08 -3.75 11.00
CA VAL A 194 9.49 -4.57 12.07
C VAL A 194 9.61 -3.87 13.41
N SER A 195 10.78 -3.32 13.74
CA SER A 195 11.00 -2.57 14.98
C SER A 195 10.06 -1.36 15.08
N GLU A 196 9.98 -0.56 14.01
CA GLU A 196 9.09 0.60 13.91
C GLU A 196 7.60 0.20 14.00
N PHE A 197 7.22 -0.94 13.42
CA PHE A 197 5.86 -1.46 13.50
C PHE A 197 5.49 -1.83 14.95
N ILE A 198 6.35 -2.59 15.64
CA ILE A 198 6.12 -3.01 17.04
C ILE A 198 6.08 -1.79 17.96
N GLN A 199 7.04 -0.86 17.85
CA GLN A 199 7.06 0.36 18.66
C GLN A 199 5.80 1.22 18.47
N SER A 200 5.23 1.25 17.27
CA SER A 200 4.02 2.04 17.01
C SER A 200 2.78 1.52 17.73
N VAL A 201 2.81 0.27 18.20
CA VAL A 201 1.72 -0.45 18.85
C VAL A 201 1.77 -0.37 20.38
N ASP A 202 2.92 -0.02 20.97
CA ASP A 202 3.14 0.06 22.42
C ASP A 202 2.37 1.21 23.12
N HIS A 203 1.69 2.05 22.34
CA HIS A 203 0.80 3.07 22.86
C HIS A 203 -0.62 2.52 22.95
N LYS A 204 -1.40 2.91 23.97
CA LYS A 204 -2.85 2.66 23.99
C LYS A 204 -3.43 3.24 22.69
N LEU A 205 -3.73 2.38 21.70
CA LEU A 205 -4.12 2.73 20.32
C LEU A 205 -5.52 3.36 20.26
N ASP A 206 -5.74 4.39 21.08
CA ASP A 206 -7.02 5.01 21.36
C ASP A 206 -7.16 6.35 20.65
N ASP A 207 -6.05 7.08 20.46
CA ASP A 207 -6.07 8.33 19.73
C ASP A 207 -6.02 8.12 18.21
N VAL A 208 -6.67 9.01 17.49
CA VAL A 208 -6.68 9.06 16.03
C VAL A 208 -5.27 9.25 15.47
N GLN A 209 -4.40 9.98 16.19
CA GLN A 209 -3.01 10.17 15.77
C GLN A 209 -2.20 8.88 15.89
N ASP A 210 -2.40 8.11 16.96
CA ASP A 210 -1.71 6.83 17.17
C ASP A 210 -2.15 5.80 16.14
N LEU A 211 -3.46 5.67 15.89
CA LEU A 211 -4.00 4.82 14.82
C LEU A 211 -3.48 5.25 13.43
N HIS A 212 -3.29 6.55 13.21
CA HIS A 212 -2.72 7.06 11.96
C HIS A 212 -1.24 6.68 11.80
N ARG A 213 -0.44 6.84 12.87
CA ARG A 213 0.98 6.45 12.90
C ARG A 213 1.13 4.96 12.68
N PHE A 214 0.35 4.14 13.39
CA PHE A 214 0.35 2.70 13.23
C PHE A 214 0.03 2.29 11.78
N ARG A 215 -1.00 2.90 11.19
CA ARG A 215 -1.35 2.67 9.78
C ARG A 215 -0.23 3.05 8.80
N ILE A 216 0.57 4.07 9.11
CA ILE A 216 1.74 4.42 8.29
C ILE A 216 2.77 3.31 8.36
N GLN A 217 3.10 2.81 9.56
CA GLN A 217 4.10 1.75 9.71
C GLN A 217 3.63 0.43 9.11
N ALA A 218 2.36 0.05 9.30
CA ALA A 218 1.76 -1.10 8.63
C ALA A 218 1.93 -1.03 7.10
N LYS A 219 1.75 0.16 6.50
CA LYS A 219 1.97 0.36 5.06
C LYS A 219 3.42 0.21 4.65
N LYS A 220 4.36 0.75 5.44
CA LYS A 220 5.78 0.61 5.12
C LYS A 220 6.23 -0.85 5.22
N LEU A 221 5.83 -1.55 6.29
CA LEU A 221 6.12 -2.97 6.47
C LEU A 221 5.54 -3.79 5.31
N ARG A 222 4.26 -3.58 4.96
CA ARG A 222 3.63 -4.22 3.81
C ARG A 222 4.43 -4.03 2.53
N TYR A 223 4.79 -2.80 2.20
CA TYR A 223 5.52 -2.52 0.96
C TYR A 223 6.92 -3.10 0.97
N THR A 224 7.60 -3.12 2.11
CA THR A 224 8.90 -3.76 2.25
C THR A 224 8.79 -5.26 1.96
N ILE A 225 7.77 -5.93 2.51
CA ILE A 225 7.48 -7.34 2.22
C ILE A 225 7.09 -7.55 0.74
N GLU A 226 6.26 -6.67 0.16
CA GLU A 226 5.89 -6.75 -1.28
C GLU A 226 7.10 -6.59 -2.21
N LEU A 227 8.06 -5.73 -1.83
CA LEU A 227 9.22 -5.37 -2.65
C LEU A 227 10.34 -6.40 -2.55
N LEU A 228 10.53 -7.02 -1.39
CA LEU A 228 11.65 -7.91 -1.10
C LEU A 228 11.20 -9.38 -0.94
N SER A 229 10.00 -9.72 -1.42
CA SER A 229 9.34 -11.01 -1.14
C SER A 229 10.16 -12.24 -1.55
N ASP A 230 11.02 -12.09 -2.55
CA ASP A 230 11.81 -13.19 -3.11
C ASP A 230 13.11 -13.44 -2.35
N VAL A 231 13.52 -12.47 -1.53
CA VAL A 231 14.77 -12.51 -0.73
C VAL A 231 14.45 -12.71 0.76
N LEU A 232 13.28 -12.28 1.20
CA LEU A 232 12.79 -12.47 2.55
C LEU A 232 12.28 -13.91 2.81
N PRO A 233 12.27 -14.37 4.08
CA PRO A 233 11.67 -15.65 4.46
C PRO A 233 10.23 -15.77 3.98
N LYS A 234 9.87 -16.96 3.48
CA LYS A 234 8.52 -17.23 2.97
C LYS A 234 7.47 -17.11 4.09
N GLU A 235 7.89 -17.32 5.32
CA GLU A 235 7.12 -17.21 6.56
C GLU A 235 6.61 -15.77 6.76
N LEU A 236 7.40 -14.75 6.44
CA LEU A 236 6.94 -13.36 6.47
C LEU A 236 5.81 -13.11 5.46
N ARG A 237 5.91 -13.71 4.27
CA ARG A 237 4.85 -13.60 3.25
C ARG A 237 3.61 -14.43 3.60
N LYS A 238 3.75 -15.57 4.25
CA LYS A 238 2.65 -16.48 4.59
C LYS A 238 1.90 -16.06 5.86
N SER A 239 2.63 -15.67 6.90
CA SER A 239 2.06 -15.45 8.24
C SER A 239 1.90 -13.97 8.57
N ILE A 240 2.92 -13.13 8.27
CA ILE A 240 2.91 -11.72 8.66
C ILE A 240 2.17 -10.83 7.64
N TYR A 241 2.41 -11.04 6.34
CA TYR A 241 1.81 -10.22 5.29
C TYR A 241 0.26 -10.17 5.34
N PRO A 242 -0.46 -11.29 5.56
CA PRO A 242 -1.92 -11.24 5.72
C PRO A 242 -2.37 -10.39 6.90
N ILE A 243 -1.69 -10.52 8.05
CA ILE A 243 -1.98 -9.73 9.26
C ILE A 243 -1.77 -8.25 8.98
N VAL A 244 -0.64 -7.87 8.37
CA VAL A 244 -0.35 -6.48 8.02
C VAL A 244 -1.38 -5.93 7.01
N CYS A 245 -1.87 -6.77 6.09
CA CYS A 245 -2.96 -6.38 5.18
C CYS A 245 -4.26 -6.12 5.95
N GLU A 246 -4.66 -7.02 6.85
CA GLU A 246 -5.86 -6.88 7.67
C GLU A 246 -5.76 -5.63 8.57
N THR A 247 -4.62 -5.41 9.22
CA THR A 247 -4.33 -4.19 9.99
C THR A 247 -4.52 -2.95 9.11
N GLN A 248 -3.98 -2.95 7.89
CA GLN A 248 -4.13 -1.84 6.98
C GLN A 248 -5.58 -1.63 6.53
N ASP A 249 -6.34 -2.69 6.33
CA ASP A 249 -7.72 -2.63 5.86
C ASP A 249 -8.63 -2.06 6.96
N VAL A 250 -8.55 -2.57 8.20
CA VAL A 250 -9.30 -2.06 9.35
C VAL A 250 -8.98 -0.58 9.64
N LEU A 251 -7.68 -0.22 9.67
CA LEU A 251 -7.25 1.17 9.86
C LEU A 251 -7.56 2.04 8.63
N GLY A 252 -7.66 1.43 7.46
CA GLY A 252 -8.06 2.05 6.19
C GLY A 252 -9.52 2.48 6.23
N GLU A 253 -10.41 1.59 6.68
CA GLU A 253 -11.84 1.88 6.85
C GLU A 253 -12.08 3.05 7.80
N LEU A 254 -11.40 3.05 8.95
CA LEU A 254 -11.44 4.15 9.93
C LEU A 254 -11.10 5.50 9.28
N ASN A 255 -9.98 5.54 8.56
CA ASN A 255 -9.54 6.73 7.86
C ASN A 255 -10.53 7.17 6.77
N ASP A 256 -11.08 6.22 6.02
CA ASP A 256 -12.01 6.50 4.92
C ASP A 256 -13.35 7.04 5.44
N HIS A 257 -13.88 6.48 6.53
CA HIS A 257 -15.05 7.00 7.22
C HIS A 257 -14.81 8.41 7.79
N SER A 258 -13.61 8.67 8.34
CA SER A 258 -13.21 10.00 8.84
C SER A 258 -13.17 11.05 7.73
N ILE A 259 -12.51 10.73 6.62
CA ILE A 259 -12.43 11.60 5.44
C ILE A 259 -13.83 11.86 4.86
N ALA A 260 -14.65 10.81 4.70
CA ALA A 260 -16.01 10.93 4.20
C ALA A 260 -16.88 11.83 5.11
N SER A 261 -16.80 11.63 6.43
CA SER A 261 -17.49 12.45 7.43
C SER A 261 -17.12 13.93 7.32
N SER A 262 -15.82 14.24 7.20
CA SER A 262 -15.33 15.62 7.06
C SER A 262 -15.88 16.30 5.80
N ARG A 263 -15.80 15.61 4.65
CA ARG A 263 -16.30 16.13 3.36
C ARG A 263 -17.81 16.34 3.35
N LEU A 264 -18.56 15.38 3.88
CA LEU A 264 -20.02 15.52 3.98
C LEU A 264 -20.41 16.72 4.84
N LYS A 265 -19.65 17.05 5.89
CA LYS A 265 -19.86 18.29 6.65
C LYS A 265 -19.53 19.53 5.82
N GLN A 266 -18.43 19.55 5.07
CA GLN A 266 -18.06 20.68 4.20
C GLN A 266 -19.15 20.94 3.15
N LEU A 267 -19.63 19.89 2.48
CA LEU A 267 -20.74 20.01 1.51
C LEU A 267 -22.04 20.44 2.18
N ALA A 268 -22.33 19.97 3.39
CA ALA A 268 -23.49 20.44 4.15
C ALA A 268 -23.42 21.93 4.52
N LYS A 269 -22.22 22.51 4.61
CA LYS A 269 -22.01 23.95 4.84
C LYS A 269 -22.16 24.74 3.55
N ALA A 270 -21.62 24.23 2.44
CA ALA A 270 -21.68 24.88 1.12
C ALA A 270 -23.05 24.75 0.43
N GLU A 271 -23.93 23.85 0.91
CA GLU A 271 -25.22 23.58 0.27
C GLU A 271 -26.29 24.62 0.64
N ARG A 272 -26.72 25.39 -0.37
CA ARG A 272 -27.78 26.40 -0.24
C ARG A 272 -29.14 25.80 0.12
N ARG A 273 -29.45 24.59 -0.35
CA ARG A 273 -30.76 23.97 -0.09
C ARG A 273 -30.80 23.26 1.25
N ARG A 274 -31.63 23.76 2.18
CA ARG A 274 -31.81 23.20 3.53
C ARG A 274 -32.08 21.70 3.56
N ARG A 275 -32.91 21.18 2.64
CA ARG A 275 -33.21 19.73 2.54
C ARG A 275 -31.97 18.90 2.18
N SER A 276 -31.17 19.34 1.21
CA SER A 276 -29.93 18.67 0.80
C SER A 276 -28.86 18.74 1.89
N ALA A 277 -28.70 19.92 2.52
CA ALA A 277 -27.79 20.10 3.65
C ALA A 277 -28.13 19.17 4.82
N LYS A 278 -29.43 19.00 5.15
CA LYS A 278 -29.89 18.05 6.18
C LYS A 278 -29.51 16.61 5.84
N ARG A 279 -29.60 16.20 4.56
CA ARG A 279 -29.17 14.86 4.11
C ARG A 279 -27.66 14.65 4.28
N PHE A 280 -26.84 15.59 3.85
CA PHE A 280 -25.38 15.51 4.05
C PHE A 280 -25.00 15.42 5.52
N ARG A 281 -25.64 16.20 6.41
CA ARG A 281 -25.43 16.08 7.87
C ARG A 281 -25.84 14.72 8.40
N LYS A 282 -26.95 14.14 7.91
CA LYS A 282 -27.39 12.78 8.29
C LYS A 282 -26.34 11.74 7.89
N LEU A 283 -25.81 11.81 6.66
CA LEU A 283 -24.75 10.93 6.19
C LEU A 283 -23.46 11.12 7.01
N ALA A 284 -23.03 12.35 7.28
CA ALA A 284 -21.84 12.61 8.11
C ALA A 284 -21.97 12.01 9.52
N ARG A 285 -23.18 12.02 10.11
CA ARG A 285 -23.45 11.34 11.39
C ARG A 285 -23.47 9.81 11.28
N LYS A 286 -23.86 9.25 10.12
CA LYS A 286 -23.74 7.81 9.85
C LYS A 286 -22.25 7.43 9.78
N GLU A 287 -21.46 8.20 9.04
CA GLU A 287 -20.01 7.97 8.95
C GLU A 287 -19.32 8.05 10.31
N LYS A 288 -19.65 9.03 11.16
CA LYS A 288 -19.14 9.07 12.55
C LYS A 288 -19.47 7.80 13.36
N ARG A 289 -20.65 7.22 13.18
CA ARG A 289 -21.04 5.97 13.85
C ARG A 289 -20.24 4.79 13.31
N ASN A 290 -19.96 4.77 12.01
CA ASN A 290 -19.12 3.75 11.40
C ASN A 290 -17.66 3.86 11.87
N ILE A 291 -17.12 5.06 12.07
CA ILE A 291 -15.79 5.25 12.70
C ILE A 291 -15.77 4.57 14.08
N LYS A 292 -16.78 4.83 14.92
CA LYS A 292 -16.86 4.21 16.24
C LYS A 292 -16.88 2.68 16.13
N ARG A 293 -17.75 2.12 15.27
CA ARG A 293 -17.84 0.67 15.05
C ARG A 293 -16.53 0.05 14.57
N ALA A 294 -15.85 0.70 13.61
CA ALA A 294 -14.57 0.22 13.11
C ALA A 294 -13.47 0.31 14.19
N LYS A 295 -13.53 1.31 15.08
CA LYS A 295 -12.62 1.41 16.23
C LYS A 295 -12.91 0.31 17.25
N ASP A 296 -14.17 0.09 17.59
CA ASP A 296 -14.59 -0.97 18.51
C ASP A 296 -14.17 -2.35 17.95
N HIS A 297 -14.36 -2.57 16.64
CA HIS A 297 -13.89 -3.78 15.96
C HIS A 297 -12.36 -3.93 16.02
N PHE A 298 -11.62 -2.86 15.73
CA PHE A 298 -10.16 -2.86 15.84
C PHE A 298 -9.70 -3.28 17.24
N HIS A 299 -10.27 -2.72 18.30
CA HIS A 299 -9.90 -3.09 19.67
C HIS A 299 -10.31 -4.52 20.06
N SER A 300 -11.40 -5.05 19.49
CA SER A 300 -11.80 -6.44 19.73
C SER A 300 -10.90 -7.46 19.05
N TRP A 301 -10.29 -7.07 17.93
CA TRP A 301 -9.42 -7.92 17.12
C TRP A 301 -7.95 -7.78 17.53
N TRP A 302 -7.49 -6.55 17.81
CA TRP A 302 -6.12 -6.22 18.17
C TRP A 302 -5.91 -6.25 19.69
N THR A 303 -5.76 -7.47 20.24
CA THR A 303 -5.61 -7.69 21.69
C THR A 303 -4.14 -7.77 22.12
N PRO A 304 -3.81 -7.53 23.40
CA PRO A 304 -2.46 -7.72 23.94
C PRO A 304 -1.84 -9.09 23.65
N GLU A 305 -2.64 -10.14 23.73
CA GLU A 305 -2.20 -11.50 23.46
C GLU A 305 -1.82 -11.67 21.98
N PHE A 306 -2.63 -11.13 21.08
CA PHE A 306 -2.33 -11.15 19.64
C PHE A 306 -1.08 -10.32 19.31
N MET A 307 -0.85 -9.21 20.01
CA MET A 307 0.37 -8.42 19.85
C MET A 307 1.63 -9.21 20.25
N LEU A 308 1.57 -9.94 21.38
CA LEU A 308 2.68 -10.80 21.83
C LEU A 308 2.93 -11.97 20.87
N GLU A 309 1.87 -12.56 20.30
CA GLU A 309 1.98 -13.60 19.28
C GLU A 309 2.70 -13.08 18.04
N ILE A 310 2.30 -11.91 17.54
CA ILE A 310 2.94 -11.28 16.37
C ILE A 310 4.40 -10.94 16.65
N ASP A 311 4.71 -10.35 17.81
CA ASP A 311 6.10 -10.03 18.19
C ASP A 311 6.96 -11.29 18.24
N SER A 312 6.44 -12.38 18.79
CA SER A 312 7.11 -13.69 18.81
C SER A 312 7.37 -14.23 17.41
N ILE A 313 6.37 -14.24 16.51
CA ILE A 313 6.52 -14.70 15.13
C ILE A 313 7.55 -13.83 14.39
N LEU A 314 7.49 -12.51 14.55
CA LEU A 314 8.40 -11.57 13.92
C LEU A 314 9.85 -11.79 14.37
N ARG A 315 10.08 -11.92 15.68
CA ARG A 315 11.41 -12.21 16.24
C ARG A 315 11.93 -13.56 15.76
N HIS A 316 11.08 -14.58 15.72
CA HIS A 316 11.47 -15.89 15.23
C HIS A 316 11.87 -15.86 13.74
N CYS A 317 11.05 -15.23 12.89
CA CYS A 317 11.35 -15.09 11.46
C CYS A 317 12.67 -14.34 11.19
N LEU A 318 13.02 -13.36 12.03
CA LEU A 318 14.25 -12.58 11.92
C LEU A 318 15.46 -13.30 12.53
N ASN A 319 15.28 -14.06 13.61
CA ASN A 319 16.37 -14.78 14.29
C ASN A 319 16.78 -16.08 13.58
N GLU A 320 15.86 -16.80 12.94
CA GLU A 320 16.20 -18.01 12.17
C GLU A 320 17.11 -17.71 10.96
N GLN A 321 17.08 -16.48 10.44
CA GLN A 321 18.03 -16.04 9.41
C GLN A 321 19.46 -15.90 9.97
N CYS A 322 19.63 -15.31 11.15
CA CYS A 322 20.94 -15.23 11.82
C CYS A 322 21.57 -16.62 12.07
N LEU A 323 20.77 -17.64 12.42
CA LEU A 323 21.28 -18.98 12.69
C LEU A 323 21.66 -19.75 11.40
N ASN A 324 20.88 -19.60 10.33
CA ASN A 324 21.21 -20.22 9.04
C ASN A 324 22.39 -19.53 8.31
N GLU A 325 22.67 -18.26 8.61
CA GLU A 325 23.85 -17.54 8.10
C GLU A 325 25.13 -17.90 8.87
N GLN A 326 25.05 -18.14 10.19
CA GLN A 326 26.20 -18.61 10.98
C GLN A 326 26.63 -20.04 10.62
N CYS A 327 25.71 -20.92 10.25
CA CYS A 327 26.05 -22.29 9.82
C CYS A 327 26.69 -22.36 8.42
N ASN A 328 26.51 -21.35 7.56
CA ASN A 328 27.09 -21.32 6.21
C ASN A 328 28.44 -20.57 6.11
N HIS A 329 28.97 -20.07 7.23
CA HIS A 329 30.31 -19.49 7.35
C HIS A 329 31.24 -20.30 8.28
N ALA A 330 30.86 -21.53 8.64
CA ALA A 330 31.77 -22.48 9.25
C ALA A 330 32.67 -23.11 8.16
N ASP A 331 33.95 -22.72 8.17
CA ASP A 331 35.05 -23.18 7.31
C ASP A 331 35.08 -24.71 7.07
N PRO A 332 35.28 -25.19 5.83
CA PRO A 332 35.59 -26.60 5.54
C PRO A 332 37.10 -26.93 5.62
N THR A 333 37.92 -26.11 6.28
CA THR A 333 39.38 -26.35 6.39
C THR A 333 39.82 -26.73 7.80
N ALA A 334 39.42 -27.91 8.26
CA ALA A 334 40.06 -28.53 9.43
C ALA A 334 39.88 -30.06 9.47
N THR A 335 40.15 -30.76 8.37
CA THR A 335 40.46 -32.20 8.44
C THR A 335 41.51 -32.56 7.39
N GLY A 336 42.78 -32.58 7.81
CA GLY A 336 43.86 -33.01 6.93
C GLY A 336 45.26 -32.82 7.49
N SER A 337 45.62 -33.57 8.54
CA SER A 337 47.00 -34.01 8.75
C SER A 337 47.08 -35.03 9.89
N SER A 338 47.01 -36.30 9.52
CA SER A 338 47.58 -37.43 10.27
C SER A 338 49.00 -37.67 9.76
N THR A 339 49.87 -38.21 10.64
CA THR A 339 51.22 -38.78 10.38
C THR A 339 52.30 -37.76 9.98
N SER A 340 53.44 -37.64 10.68
CA SER A 340 54.35 -38.67 11.18
C SER A 340 55.12 -38.22 12.42
#